data_AF-A0A950KV15-F1
#
_entry.id   AF-A0A950KV15-F1
#
_cell.length_a   1.000
_cell.length_b   1.000
_cell.length_c   1.000
_cell.angle_alpha   90.00
_cell.angle_beta   90.00
_cell.angle_gamma   90.00
#
_symmetry.space_group_name_H-M   'P 1'
#
loop_
_entity.id
_entity.type
_entity.pdbx_description
1 polymer ?
#
loop_
_entity_poly.entity_id
_entity_poly.type
_entity_poly.pdbx_seq_one_letter_code
_entity_poly.pdbx_strand_id
1 'polypeptide(L)'
;MSRRSSLRACDADRDQIAERLRKAAWEGRLLAEELEQRLDAAFSARTYGELDQLVADLPEKRLPALRPGALARARRPALAAATALAALAILAGEWGSASSRHAYPGASGAAPK
;
A
#
# COMPACT_ATOMS: atom_id res chain seq x y z
N MET A 1 27.49 13.58 6.38
CA MET A 1 26.25 14.33 6.13
C MET A 1 26.50 15.45 5.13
N SER A 2 26.29 15.32 3.83
CA SER A 2 26.75 14.31 2.86
C SER A 2 26.27 14.83 1.51
N ARG A 3 27.09 15.61 0.79
CA ARG A 3 26.86 16.23 -0.53
C ARG A 3 25.58 17.06 -0.75
N ARG A 4 24.39 16.59 -0.35
CA ARG A 4 23.11 17.28 -0.55
C ARG A 4 23.08 18.63 0.15
N SER A 5 23.60 18.71 1.37
CA SER A 5 23.65 19.96 2.14
C SER A 5 24.38 21.09 1.41
N SER A 6 25.40 20.77 0.59
CA SER A 6 26.13 21.74 -0.23
C SER A 6 25.52 21.99 -1.61
N LEU A 7 24.48 21.24 -2.00
CA LEU A 7 23.79 21.47 -3.27
C LEU A 7 22.91 22.72 -3.16
N ARG A 8 22.82 23.44 -4.28
CA ARG A 8 21.97 24.62 -4.39
C ARG A 8 20.50 24.20 -4.40
N ALA A 9 19.70 24.84 -3.57
CA ALA A 9 18.24 24.65 -3.56
C ALA A 9 17.60 25.43 -4.71
N CYS A 10 16.54 24.89 -5.31
CA CYS A 10 15.73 25.63 -6.27
C CYS A 10 14.63 26.44 -5.57
N ASP A 11 13.97 27.33 -6.31
CA ASP A 11 12.85 28.11 -5.79
C ASP A 11 11.73 27.22 -5.25
N ALA A 12 11.39 26.13 -5.95
CA ALA A 12 10.36 25.20 -5.51
C ALA A 12 10.73 24.50 -4.19
N ASP A 13 12.02 24.27 -3.92
CA ASP A 13 12.47 23.72 -2.63
C ASP A 13 12.28 24.75 -1.51
N ARG A 14 12.56 26.02 -1.78
CA ARG A 14 12.32 27.12 -0.83
C ARG A 14 10.84 27.28 -0.52
N ASP A 15 10.00 27.24 -1.55
CA ASP A 15 8.54 27.31 -1.42
C ASP A 15 8.00 26.13 -0.60
N GLN A 16 8.51 24.92 -0.83
CA GLN A 16 8.13 23.75 -0.05
C GLN A 16 8.45 23.93 1.44
N ILE A 17 9.62 24.48 1.76
CA ILE A 17 10.00 24.76 3.15
C ILE A 17 9.12 25.85 3.76
N ALA A 18 8.83 26.92 3.01
CA ALA A 18 7.92 27.98 3.44
C ALA A 18 6.52 27.45 3.79
N GLU A 19 5.97 26.53 2.98
CA GLU A 19 4.70 25.89 3.28
C GLU A 19 4.74 25.02 4.53
N ARG A 20 5.86 24.30 4.76
CA ARG A 20 6.04 23.51 5.99
C ARG A 20 6.08 24.39 7.24
N LEU A 21 6.75 25.56 7.15
CA LEU A 21 6.78 26.54 8.24
C LEU A 21 5.39 27.11 8.52
N ARG A 22 4.64 27.51 7.48
CA ARG A 22 3.24 27.99 7.60
C ARG A 22 2.34 26.96 8.28
N LYS A 23 2.45 25.70 7.86
CA LYS A 23 1.70 24.59 8.46
C LYS A 23 2.04 24.43 9.94
N ALA A 24 3.32 24.48 10.30
CA ALA A 24 3.70 24.34 11.70
C ALA A 24 3.21 25.50 12.58
N ALA A 25 3.14 26.71 12.03
CA ALA A 25 2.53 27.85 12.71
C ALA A 25 1.02 27.65 12.92
N TRP A 26 0.30 27.14 11.92
CA TRP A 26 -1.13 26.79 12.07
C TRP A 26 -1.36 25.70 13.12
N GLU A 27 -0.41 24.78 13.28
CA GLU A 27 -0.44 23.75 14.33
C GLU A 27 -0.03 24.30 15.71
N GLY A 28 0.34 25.58 15.84
CA GLY A 28 0.78 26.20 17.09
C GLY A 28 2.17 25.78 17.54
N ARG A 29 2.96 25.14 16.67
CA ARG A 29 4.33 24.68 16.93
C ARG A 29 5.40 25.72 16.59
N LEU A 30 4.99 26.82 15.97
CA LEU A 30 5.84 27.96 15.60
C LEU A 30 5.05 29.24 15.86
N LEU A 31 5.66 30.23 16.52
CA LEU A 31 5.02 31.52 16.77
C LEU A 31 5.01 32.37 15.48
N ALA A 32 4.10 33.35 15.40
CA ALA A 32 3.98 34.22 14.23
C ALA A 32 5.26 35.01 13.93
N GLU A 33 5.91 35.56 14.97
CA GLU A 33 7.18 36.29 14.84
C GLU A 33 8.31 35.37 14.32
N GLU A 34 8.35 34.12 14.81
CA GLU A 34 9.34 33.13 14.36
C GLU A 34 9.05 32.67 12.93
N LEU A 35 7.78 32.57 12.54
CA LEU A 35 7.38 32.24 11.18
C LEU A 35 7.92 33.28 10.20
N GLU A 36 7.71 34.58 10.46
CA GLU A 36 8.20 35.65 9.57
C GLU A 36 9.72 35.61 9.42
N GLN A 37 10.45 35.52 10.53
CA GLN A 37 11.92 35.42 10.52
C GLN A 37 12.41 34.21 9.72
N ARG A 38 11.76 33.05 9.88
CA ARG A 38 12.15 31.83 9.16
C ARG A 38 11.73 31.83 7.71
N LEU A 39 10.64 32.51 7.34
CA LEU A 39 10.24 32.69 5.94
C LEU A 39 11.26 33.55 5.19
N ASP A 40 11.71 34.66 5.77
CA ASP A 40 12.75 35.49 5.18
C ASP A 40 14.06 34.73 4.99
N ALA A 41 14.44 33.92 5.98
CA ALA A 41 15.59 33.05 5.90
C ALA A 41 15.43 31.95 4.82
N ALA A 42 14.23 31.37 4.69
CA ALA A 42 13.95 30.33 3.68
C ALA A 42 14.07 30.88 2.25
N PHE A 43 13.56 32.08 1.99
CA PHE A 43 13.67 32.70 0.67
C PHE A 43 15.08 33.18 0.34
N SER A 44 15.88 33.52 1.37
CA SER A 44 17.29 33.90 1.22
C SER A 44 18.25 32.71 1.11
N ALA A 45 17.83 31.53 1.56
CA ALA A 45 18.64 30.32 1.58
C ALA A 45 19.09 29.91 0.17
N ARG A 46 20.34 29.49 0.06
CA ARG A 46 20.96 29.05 -1.20
C ARG A 46 21.16 27.56 -1.26
N THR A 47 21.26 26.89 -0.12
CA THR A 47 21.62 25.48 -0.04
C THR A 47 20.58 24.66 0.71
N TYR A 48 20.53 23.35 0.42
CA TYR A 48 19.65 22.45 1.20
C TYR A 48 20.06 22.37 2.67
N GLY A 49 21.34 22.57 3.00
CA GLY A 49 21.79 22.59 4.39
C GLY A 49 21.18 23.75 5.19
N GLU A 50 21.12 24.93 4.59
CA GLU A 50 20.46 26.10 5.18
C GLU A 50 18.96 25.85 5.35
N LEU A 51 18.30 25.30 4.33
CA LEU A 51 16.87 24.97 4.38
C LEU A 51 16.54 23.91 5.44
N ASP A 52 17.36 22.86 5.56
CA ASP A 52 17.17 21.79 6.54
C ASP A 52 17.27 22.31 7.98
N GLN A 53 18.13 23.32 8.24
CA GLN A 53 18.26 23.93 9.57
C GLN A 53 16.99 24.67 10.00
N LEU A 54 16.28 25.30 9.07
CA LEU A 54 15.06 26.08 9.38
C LEU A 54 13.89 25.21 9.86
N VAL A 55 13.94 23.90 9.60
CA VAL A 55 12.88 22.94 9.95
C VAL A 55 13.38 21.80 10.84
N ALA A 56 14.61 21.89 11.34
CA ALA A 56 15.25 20.81 12.10
C ALA A 56 14.53 20.52 13.44
N ASP A 57 14.02 21.57 14.08
CA ASP A 57 13.21 21.54 15.30
C ASP A 57 11.72 21.25 15.03
N LEU A 58 11.32 21.23 13.75
CA LEU A 58 9.95 20.96 13.30
C LEU A 58 9.87 19.65 12.53
N PRO A 59 10.14 18.50 13.18
CA PRO A 59 10.10 17.22 12.51
C PRO A 59 8.69 16.98 11.97
N GLU A 60 8.61 16.67 10.68
CA GLU A 60 7.38 16.16 10.10
C GLU A 60 7.09 14.77 10.62
N LYS A 61 5.80 14.45 10.76
CA LYS A 61 5.33 13.07 10.86
C LYS A 61 5.56 12.41 9.50
N ARG A 62 6.81 12.01 9.24
CA ARG A 62 7.18 11.32 8.00
C ARG A 62 6.44 9.99 8.01
N LEU A 63 5.39 9.87 7.19
CA LEU A 63 4.77 8.57 6.95
C LEU A 63 5.88 7.62 6.49
N PRO A 64 5.95 6.39 7.01
CA PRO A 64 7.00 5.46 6.63
C PRO A 64 6.93 5.29 5.11
N ALA A 65 8.00 5.71 4.42
CA ALA A 65 8.11 5.55 2.98
C ALA A 65 7.92 4.05 2.69
N LEU A 66 6.88 3.71 1.91
CA LEU A 66 6.68 2.33 1.50
C LEU A 66 7.93 1.90 0.75
N ARG A 67 8.68 0.97 1.33
CA ARG A 67 9.84 0.37 0.67
C ARG A 67 9.36 -0.21 -0.67
N PRO A 68 9.90 0.23 -1.82
CA PRO A 68 9.59 -0.40 -3.10
C PRO A 68 10.00 -1.87 -3.01
N GLY A 69 9.01 -2.76 -2.88
CA GLY A 69 9.21 -4.17 -2.50
C GLY A 69 8.19 -4.71 -1.49
N ALA A 70 7.55 -3.84 -0.69
CA ALA A 70 6.46 -4.25 0.20
C ALA A 70 5.29 -4.86 -0.59
N LEU A 71 4.97 -4.28 -1.76
CA LEU A 71 3.97 -4.82 -2.69
C LEU A 71 4.43 -6.11 -3.39
N ALA A 72 5.75 -6.33 -3.56
CA ALA A 72 6.27 -7.56 -4.17
C ALA A 72 6.15 -8.77 -3.23
N ARG A 73 6.21 -8.55 -1.90
CA ARG A 73 6.04 -9.62 -0.90
C ARG A 73 4.57 -10.05 -0.75
N ALA A 74 3.62 -9.19 -1.10
CA ALA A 74 2.18 -9.52 -1.08
C ALA A 74 1.75 -10.52 -2.18
N ARG A 75 2.61 -10.83 -3.16
CA ARG A 75 2.33 -11.77 -4.28
C ARG A 75 2.74 -13.23 -4.00
N ARG A 76 2.86 -13.66 -2.74
CA ARG A 76 3.09 -15.07 -2.37
C ARG A 76 2.13 -15.52 -1.27
N PRO A 77 0.84 -15.74 -1.59
CA PRO A 77 0.24 -16.99 -1.11
C PRO A 77 -0.74 -17.62 -2.12
N ALA A 78 -0.46 -17.58 -3.43
CA ALA A 78 -1.35 -18.22 -4.41
C ALA A 78 -0.99 -19.69 -4.73
N LEU A 79 0.25 -20.13 -4.45
CA LEU A 79 0.69 -21.51 -4.74
C LEU A 79 0.52 -22.49 -3.56
N ALA A 80 0.18 -22.01 -2.36
CA ALA A 80 -0.10 -22.88 -1.21
C ALA A 80 -1.55 -23.39 -1.16
N ALA A 81 -2.49 -22.72 -1.84
CA ALA A 81 -3.90 -23.13 -1.86
C ALA A 81 -4.20 -24.25 -2.87
N ALA A 82 -3.31 -24.49 -3.85
CA ALA A 82 -3.53 -25.47 -4.92
C ALA A 82 -3.31 -26.93 -4.50
N THR A 83 -2.53 -27.22 -3.46
CA THR A 83 -2.28 -28.60 -2.99
C THR A 83 -3.34 -29.10 -2.01
N ALA A 84 -4.09 -28.21 -1.35
CA ALA A 84 -5.14 -28.61 -0.41
C ALA A 84 -6.42 -29.13 -1.10
N LEU A 85 -6.74 -28.63 -2.31
CA LEU A 85 -7.94 -29.07 -3.06
C LEU A 85 -7.77 -30.43 -3.76
N ALA A 86 -6.52 -30.85 -4.05
CA ALA A 86 -6.26 -32.18 -4.62
C ALA A 86 -6.39 -33.31 -3.60
N ALA A 87 -6.10 -33.04 -2.31
CA ALA A 87 -6.24 -34.03 -1.24
C ALA A 87 -7.71 -34.30 -0.85
N LEU A 88 -8.59 -33.30 -0.94
CA LEU A 88 -10.02 -33.47 -0.62
C LEU A 88 -10.79 -34.26 -1.69
N ALA A 89 -10.32 -34.27 -2.94
CA ALA A 89 -10.92 -35.05 -4.03
C ALA A 89 -10.65 -36.56 -3.93
N ILE A 90 -9.62 -36.98 -3.17
CA ILE A 90 -9.30 -38.41 -2.95
C ILE A 90 -10.12 -38.99 -1.78
N LEU A 91 -10.65 -38.15 -0.88
CA LEU A 91 -11.54 -38.58 0.22
C LEU A 91 -13.04 -38.51 -0.11
N ALA A 92 -13.42 -37.85 -1.21
CA ALA A 92 -14.82 -37.79 -1.69
C ALA A 92 -15.11 -38.78 -2.85
N GLY A 93 -14.23 -39.76 -3.06
CA GLY A 93 -14.31 -40.76 -4.15
C GLY A 93 -15.33 -41.89 -3.95
N GLU A 94 -16.29 -41.78 -3.02
CA GLU A 94 -17.21 -42.89 -2.67
C GLU A 94 -18.70 -42.50 -2.58
N TRP A 95 -19.16 -41.45 -3.27
CA TRP A 95 -20.61 -41.21 -3.43
C TRP A 95 -20.95 -40.97 -4.90
N GLY A 96 -21.10 -42.04 -5.67
CA GLY A 96 -21.52 -41.89 -7.07
C GLY A 96 -21.56 -43.13 -7.96
N SER A 97 -21.62 -44.34 -7.41
CA SER A 97 -21.83 -45.54 -8.24
C SER A 97 -22.85 -46.49 -7.63
N ALA A 98 -24.07 -45.99 -7.40
CA ALA A 98 -25.19 -46.82 -7.00
C ALA A 98 -26.54 -46.21 -7.43
N SER A 99 -26.74 -45.98 -8.73
CA SER A 99 -28.10 -45.93 -9.31
C SER A 99 -28.02 -45.75 -10.82
N SER A 100 -28.05 -46.86 -11.56
CA SER A 100 -28.91 -47.03 -12.75
C SER A 100 -28.44 -48.25 -13.51
N ARG A 101 -29.06 -49.39 -13.17
CA ARG A 101 -29.46 -50.45 -14.10
C ARG A 101 -30.22 -51.52 -13.31
N HIS A 102 -31.43 -51.19 -12.88
CA HIS A 102 -32.47 -52.22 -12.80
C HIS A 102 -33.38 -52.04 -14.01
N ALA A 103 -33.12 -52.89 -14.99
CA ALA A 103 -34.01 -53.17 -16.08
C ALA A 103 -35.38 -53.60 -15.52
N TYR A 104 -36.46 -53.11 -16.14
CA TYR A 104 -37.74 -53.79 -16.11
C TYR A 104 -37.83 -54.69 -17.35
N PRO A 105 -37.86 -56.02 -17.19
CA PRO A 105 -38.22 -56.95 -18.26
C PRO A 105 -39.72 -57.31 -18.17
N GLY A 106 -40.34 -57.59 -19.32
CA GLY A 106 -41.64 -58.28 -19.44
C GLY A 106 -42.83 -57.31 -19.62
N ALA A 107 -43.40 -57.13 -20.81
CA ALA A 107 -44.21 -58.05 -21.62
C ALA A 107 -45.70 -58.12 -21.22
N SER A 108 -46.54 -57.93 -22.25
CA SER A 108 -47.77 -58.70 -22.56
C SER A 108 -49.15 -58.06 -22.33
N GLY A 109 -49.91 -58.04 -23.44
CA GLY A 109 -51.38 -58.11 -23.52
C GLY A 109 -52.11 -56.76 -23.40
N ALA A 110 -53.18 -56.46 -24.13
CA ALA A 110 -53.92 -57.10 -25.21
C ALA A 110 -54.90 -56.04 -25.74
N ALA A 111 -55.23 -56.08 -27.03
CA ALA A 111 -56.42 -55.42 -27.57
C ALA A 111 -57.70 -56.11 -27.01
N PRO A 112 -58.90 -55.52 -27.12
CA PRO A 112 -59.67 -55.81 -28.33
C PRO A 112 -60.66 -54.72 -28.84
N LYS A 113 -60.90 -54.87 -30.15
CA LYS A 113 -62.06 -54.54 -31.02
C LYS A 113 -62.74 -53.17 -30.94
#